data_AF-A0AAD5H5Q1-F1
#
_entry.id   AF-A0AAD5H5Q1-F1
#
_cell.length_a   1.000
_cell.length_b   1.000
_cell.length_c   1.000
_cell.angle_alpha   90.00
_cell.angle_beta   90.00
_cell.angle_gamma   90.00
#
_symmetry.space_group_name_H-M   'P 1'
#
loop_
_entity.id
_entity.type
_entity.pdbx_description
1 polymer ?
#
loop_
_entity_poly.entity_id
_entity_poly.type
_entity_poly.pdbx_seq_one_letter_code
_entity_poly.pdbx_strand_id
1 'polypeptide(L)'
;MGIDRSTAQRIMSIWRKSGAADPDGLRKLFIKRSVNKSTQIALQLLVDAAAGAGAFYAARSITPEQLGTWSLAAKYGFYFLAMYLFIGASFEFFSLGALFYVAYRYSTNADAFLLAVQDIAGASSGLGVVDQAKQAVNIVKVLQALDQIRELLKDSSAASDTFFADLGTYLTLERAQRLYAFRAERYGLDDAAAAEIAAVFARYDTNDDGFISPEEFRRLCAENQVDLSGEEVQAAFDLLDTDKSGTLDFGEWVEWWLQKQRGYAWQDGGKPPSS
;
A
#
# COMPACT_ATOMS: atom_id res chain seq x y z
N MET A 1 16.41 17.86 8.12
CA MET A 1 17.02 16.97 7.09
C MET A 1 15.91 16.64 6.11
N GLY A 2 16.14 16.66 4.80
CA GLY A 2 15.06 16.37 3.87
C GLY A 2 15.45 16.54 2.41
N ILE A 3 14.76 15.79 1.56
CA ILE A 3 14.83 15.91 0.11
C ILE A 3 14.37 17.32 -0.26
N ASP A 4 15.19 18.05 -1.01
CA ASP A 4 14.84 19.42 -1.38
C ASP A 4 13.64 19.45 -2.33
N ARG A 5 12.91 20.57 -2.34
CA ARG A 5 11.67 20.72 -3.11
C ARG A 5 11.86 20.51 -4.62
N SER A 6 13.04 20.82 -5.18
CA SER A 6 13.31 20.60 -6.61
C SER A 6 13.54 19.11 -6.91
N THR A 7 14.22 18.40 -6.02
CA THR A 7 14.38 16.94 -6.11
C THR A 7 13.04 16.23 -5.93
N ALA A 8 12.22 16.64 -4.96
CA ALA A 8 10.85 16.13 -4.80
C ALA A 8 10.00 16.35 -6.07
N GLN A 9 10.05 17.55 -6.68
CA GLN A 9 9.38 17.81 -7.96
C GLN A 9 9.88 16.91 -9.10
N ARG A 10 11.18 16.62 -9.17
CA ARG A 10 11.75 15.70 -10.18
C ARG A 10 11.27 14.27 -9.97
N ILE A 11 11.28 13.76 -8.73
CA ILE A 11 10.72 12.47 -8.33
C ILE A 11 9.24 12.39 -8.75
N MET A 12 8.46 13.40 -8.43
CA MET A 12 7.04 13.49 -8.81
C MET A 12 6.81 13.53 -10.32
N SER A 13 7.73 14.15 -11.08
CA SER A 13 7.67 14.16 -12.54
C SER A 13 7.94 12.78 -13.16
N ILE A 14 8.81 11.97 -12.54
CA ILE A 14 9.07 10.58 -12.94
C ILE A 14 7.83 9.73 -12.65
N TRP A 15 7.26 9.88 -11.45
CA TRP A 15 6.06 9.15 -11.04
C TRP A 15 4.88 9.40 -11.98
N ARG A 16 4.56 10.66 -12.32
CA ARG A 16 3.50 10.97 -13.29
C ARG A 16 3.77 10.44 -14.69
N LYS A 17 5.03 10.38 -15.12
CA LYS A 17 5.42 9.80 -16.43
C LYS A 17 5.20 8.29 -16.50
N SER A 18 5.10 7.58 -15.37
CA SER A 18 4.73 6.15 -15.35
C SER A 18 3.24 5.91 -15.65
N GLY A 19 2.43 6.98 -15.64
CA GLY A 19 0.98 6.92 -15.82
C GLY A 19 0.17 6.99 -14.52
N ALA A 20 0.83 7.17 -13.37
CA ALA A 20 0.14 7.37 -12.09
C ALA A 20 -0.58 8.72 -12.07
N ALA A 21 -1.82 8.73 -11.56
CA ALA A 21 -2.64 9.93 -11.53
C ALA A 21 -2.21 10.87 -10.39
N ASP A 22 -1.86 10.31 -9.23
CA ASP A 22 -1.70 11.04 -7.98
C ASP A 22 -0.39 10.69 -7.21
N PRO A 23 0.18 11.60 -6.40
CA PRO A 23 1.32 11.29 -5.52
C PRO A 23 1.06 10.19 -4.49
N ASP A 24 -0.20 9.91 -4.13
CA ASP A 24 -0.53 8.96 -3.07
C ASP A 24 -0.11 7.52 -3.38
N GLY A 25 -0.09 7.12 -4.66
CA GLY A 25 0.49 5.83 -5.06
C GLY A 25 1.97 5.70 -4.67
N LEU A 26 2.74 6.78 -4.81
CA LEU A 26 4.16 6.83 -4.44
C LEU A 26 4.35 6.93 -2.91
N ARG A 27 3.51 7.68 -2.22
CA ARG A 27 3.51 7.74 -0.74
C ARG A 27 3.24 6.36 -0.15
N LYS A 28 2.18 5.68 -0.62
CA LYS A 28 1.71 4.40 -0.10
C LYS A 28 2.77 3.29 -0.26
N LEU A 29 3.59 3.31 -1.32
CA LEU A 29 4.74 2.40 -1.50
C LEU A 29 5.70 2.36 -0.30
N PHE A 30 5.93 3.49 0.38
CA PHE A 30 6.97 3.60 1.41
C PHE A 30 6.45 3.54 2.86
N ILE A 31 5.13 3.42 3.05
CA ILE A 31 4.49 3.24 4.36
C ILE A 31 4.38 1.74 4.70
N LYS A 32 4.52 1.38 5.98
CA LYS A 32 4.62 -0.01 6.46
C LYS A 32 3.27 -0.55 6.98
N ARG A 33 3.00 -1.86 6.76
CA ARG A 33 1.71 -2.60 6.99
C ARG A 33 0.59 -2.23 5.97
N SER A 34 -0.46 -3.02 5.68
CA SER A 34 -0.82 -4.44 5.92
C SER A 34 -2.16 -4.76 5.20
N VAL A 35 -2.57 -5.96 4.74
CA VAL A 35 -1.97 -7.26 4.34
C VAL A 35 -3.04 -8.00 3.49
N ASN A 36 -2.70 -8.74 2.42
CA ASN A 36 -3.30 -10.03 1.95
C ASN A 36 -3.22 -10.30 0.42
N LYS A 37 -3.09 -9.27 -0.44
CA LYS A 37 -3.20 -9.47 -1.91
C LYS A 37 -2.07 -10.32 -2.47
N SER A 38 -0.85 -10.15 -1.96
CA SER A 38 0.30 -11.00 -2.30
C SER A 38 0.05 -12.50 -2.02
N THR A 39 -0.56 -12.82 -0.88
CA THR A 39 -0.98 -14.20 -0.52
C THR A 39 -2.07 -14.72 -1.46
N GLN A 40 -3.04 -13.88 -1.84
CA GLN A 40 -4.07 -14.26 -2.81
C GLN A 40 -3.48 -14.58 -4.18
N ILE A 41 -2.54 -13.78 -4.69
CA ILE A 41 -1.84 -14.06 -5.96
C ILE A 41 -1.04 -15.37 -5.87
N ALA A 42 -0.38 -15.63 -4.73
CA ALA A 42 0.35 -16.89 -4.52
C ALA A 42 -0.57 -18.11 -4.49
N LEU A 43 -1.75 -18.00 -3.87
CA LEU A 43 -2.75 -19.07 -3.86
C LEU A 43 -3.39 -19.26 -5.24
N GLN A 44 -3.73 -18.17 -5.94
CA GLN A 44 -4.31 -18.20 -7.27
C GLN A 44 -3.37 -18.89 -8.28
N LEU A 45 -2.07 -18.56 -8.22
CA LEU A 45 -1.03 -19.22 -9.03
C LEU A 45 -1.05 -20.74 -8.87
N LEU A 46 -1.17 -21.24 -7.64
CA LEU A 46 -1.24 -22.67 -7.36
C LEU A 46 -2.53 -23.30 -7.89
N VAL A 47 -3.66 -22.60 -7.75
CA VAL A 47 -4.97 -23.03 -8.25
C VAL A 47 -4.98 -23.10 -9.79
N ASP A 48 -4.53 -22.06 -10.48
CA ASP A 48 -4.54 -21.99 -11.93
C ASP A 48 -3.49 -22.91 -12.58
N ALA A 49 -2.32 -23.09 -11.95
CA ALA A 49 -1.36 -24.10 -12.38
C ALA A 49 -1.91 -25.53 -12.22
N ALA A 50 -2.57 -25.84 -11.09
CA ALA A 50 -3.19 -27.14 -10.86
C ALA A 50 -4.39 -27.40 -11.80
N ALA A 51 -5.25 -26.40 -12.00
CA ALA A 51 -6.38 -26.47 -12.92
C ALA A 51 -5.93 -26.61 -14.38
N GLY A 52 -4.88 -25.88 -14.80
CA GLY A 52 -4.26 -26.00 -16.11
C GLY A 52 -3.67 -27.39 -16.35
N ALA A 53 -2.95 -27.95 -15.36
CA ALA A 53 -2.43 -29.31 -15.41
C ALA A 53 -3.55 -30.37 -15.46
N GLY A 54 -4.63 -30.17 -14.69
CA GLY A 54 -5.82 -31.02 -14.71
C GLY A 54 -6.54 -31.01 -16.07
N ALA A 55 -6.74 -29.82 -16.65
CA ALA A 55 -7.32 -29.66 -17.99
C ALA A 55 -6.44 -30.29 -19.08
N PHE A 56 -5.12 -30.13 -19.00
CA PHE A 56 -4.17 -30.77 -19.91
C PHE A 56 -4.20 -32.31 -19.82
N TYR A 57 -4.30 -32.85 -18.60
CA TYR A 57 -4.43 -34.29 -18.38
C TYR A 57 -5.78 -34.81 -18.91
N ALA A 58 -6.89 -34.11 -18.63
CA ALA A 58 -8.22 -34.44 -19.15
C ALA A 58 -8.26 -34.44 -20.69
N ALA A 59 -7.65 -33.45 -21.36
CA ALA A 59 -7.51 -33.43 -22.81
C ALA A 59 -6.78 -34.68 -23.34
N ARG A 60 -5.81 -35.21 -22.58
CA ARG A 60 -5.04 -36.40 -22.96
C ARG A 60 -5.84 -37.71 -22.75
N SER A 61 -6.74 -37.77 -21.76
CA SER A 61 -7.54 -38.96 -21.44
C SER A 61 -8.83 -39.11 -22.26
N ILE A 62 -9.30 -38.06 -22.95
CA ILE A 62 -10.48 -38.13 -23.83
C ILE A 62 -10.22 -39.08 -25.02
N THR A 63 -11.06 -40.12 -25.14
CA THR A 63 -11.09 -41.05 -26.29
C THR A 63 -12.38 -40.91 -27.11
N PRO A 64 -12.39 -41.33 -28.40
CA PRO A 64 -13.61 -41.38 -29.20
C PRO A 64 -14.72 -42.27 -28.64
N GLU A 65 -14.39 -43.25 -27.79
CA GLU A 65 -15.36 -44.16 -27.18
C GLU A 65 -16.25 -43.45 -26.15
N GLN A 66 -15.76 -42.39 -25.51
CA GLN A 66 -16.48 -41.66 -24.47
C GLN A 66 -17.41 -40.58 -25.03
N LEU A 67 -17.01 -39.92 -26.12
CA LEU A 67 -17.66 -38.70 -26.64
C LEU A 67 -18.01 -38.76 -28.13
N GLY A 68 -17.74 -39.88 -28.80
CA GLY A 68 -17.99 -40.04 -30.24
C GLY A 68 -17.32 -38.94 -31.07
N THR A 69 -18.09 -38.33 -31.97
CA THR A 69 -17.65 -37.22 -32.83
C THR A 69 -17.24 -35.97 -32.04
N TRP A 70 -17.75 -35.76 -30.84
CA TRP A 70 -17.39 -34.60 -29.99
C TRP A 70 -16.03 -34.75 -29.30
N SER A 71 -15.42 -35.94 -29.30
CA SER A 71 -14.12 -36.19 -28.66
C SER A 71 -13.02 -35.23 -29.12
N LEU A 72 -12.96 -34.92 -30.42
CA LEU A 72 -11.98 -33.98 -30.97
C LEU A 72 -12.21 -32.55 -30.48
N ALA A 73 -13.46 -32.08 -30.50
CA ALA A 73 -13.84 -30.75 -30.06
C ALA A 73 -13.61 -30.57 -28.55
N ALA A 74 -14.02 -31.55 -27.74
CA ALA A 74 -13.77 -31.56 -26.30
C ALA A 74 -12.27 -31.54 -25.97
N LYS A 75 -11.46 -32.36 -26.65
CA LYS A 75 -10.01 -32.42 -26.48
C LYS A 75 -9.32 -31.08 -26.75
N TYR A 76 -9.64 -30.42 -27.86
CA TYR A 76 -9.11 -29.09 -28.14
C TYR A 76 -9.66 -28.01 -27.20
N GLY A 77 -10.91 -28.12 -26.75
CA GLY A 77 -11.48 -27.26 -25.71
C GLY A 77 -10.72 -27.34 -24.39
N PHE A 78 -10.40 -28.54 -23.91
CA PHE A 78 -9.59 -28.73 -22.70
C PHE A 78 -8.13 -28.28 -22.88
N TYR A 79 -7.52 -28.47 -24.06
CA TYR A 79 -6.19 -27.89 -24.33
C TYR A 79 -6.21 -26.35 -24.35
N PHE A 80 -7.25 -25.74 -24.93
CA PHE A 80 -7.42 -24.29 -24.93
C PHE A 80 -7.61 -23.75 -23.50
N LEU A 81 -8.44 -24.41 -22.69
CA LEU A 81 -8.61 -24.09 -21.28
C LEU A 81 -7.29 -24.21 -20.50
N ALA A 82 -6.53 -25.28 -20.71
CA ALA A 82 -5.22 -25.46 -20.08
C ALA A 82 -4.25 -24.32 -20.46
N MET A 83 -4.20 -23.96 -21.74
CA MET A 83 -3.37 -22.86 -22.24
C MET A 83 -3.80 -21.51 -21.64
N TYR A 84 -5.09 -21.22 -21.54
CA TYR A 84 -5.62 -20.02 -20.91
C TYR A 84 -5.19 -19.90 -19.43
N LEU A 85 -5.35 -20.98 -18.66
CA LEU A 85 -4.96 -21.03 -17.25
C LEU A 85 -3.44 -20.90 -17.06
N PHE A 86 -2.62 -21.56 -17.89
CA PHE A 86 -1.17 -21.40 -17.84
C PHE A 86 -0.69 -20.00 -18.22
N ILE A 87 -1.37 -19.30 -19.13
CA ILE A 87 -1.08 -17.89 -19.42
C ILE A 87 -1.37 -17.01 -18.19
N GLY A 88 -2.50 -17.22 -17.51
CA GLY A 88 -2.83 -16.50 -16.28
C GLY A 88 -1.80 -16.73 -15.17
N ALA A 89 -1.50 -18.01 -14.88
CA ALA A 89 -0.44 -18.42 -13.96
C ALA A 89 0.93 -17.81 -14.30
N SER A 90 1.26 -17.62 -15.59
CA SER A 90 2.51 -16.98 -16.01
C SER A 90 2.58 -15.50 -15.59
N PHE A 91 1.48 -14.75 -15.68
CA PHE A 91 1.41 -13.36 -15.22
C PHE A 91 1.43 -13.25 -13.69
N GLU A 92 0.85 -14.20 -12.98
CA GLU A 92 0.86 -14.25 -11.52
C GLU A 92 2.25 -14.60 -10.98
N PHE A 93 2.93 -15.57 -11.59
CA PHE A 93 4.33 -15.87 -11.30
C PHE A 93 5.24 -14.65 -11.55
N PHE A 94 5.08 -13.96 -12.69
CA PHE A 94 5.78 -12.70 -12.95
C PHE A 94 5.48 -11.65 -11.87
N SER A 95 4.22 -11.51 -11.46
CA SER A 95 3.80 -10.56 -10.44
C SER A 95 4.46 -10.87 -9.09
N LEU A 96 4.44 -12.12 -8.63
CA LEU A 96 5.15 -12.55 -7.42
C LEU A 96 6.66 -12.28 -7.52
N GLY A 97 7.29 -12.58 -8.66
CA GLY A 97 8.70 -12.28 -8.92
C GLY A 97 9.01 -10.79 -8.76
N ALA A 98 8.15 -9.91 -9.27
CA ALA A 98 8.28 -8.47 -9.08
C ALA A 98 8.10 -8.04 -7.61
N LEU A 99 7.18 -8.66 -6.86
CA LEU A 99 7.00 -8.39 -5.43
C LEU A 99 8.24 -8.78 -4.62
N PHE A 100 8.83 -9.96 -4.88
CA PHE A 100 10.09 -10.37 -4.27
C PHE A 100 11.25 -9.44 -4.65
N TYR A 101 11.34 -9.05 -5.92
CA TYR A 101 12.35 -8.09 -6.38
C TYR A 101 12.23 -6.75 -5.65
N VAL A 102 11.02 -6.21 -5.51
CA VAL A 102 10.76 -4.93 -4.83
C VAL A 102 11.03 -5.02 -3.34
N ALA A 103 10.57 -6.09 -2.67
CA ALA A 103 10.85 -6.32 -1.26
C ALA A 103 12.37 -6.41 -0.99
N TYR A 104 13.13 -7.07 -1.86
CA TYR A 104 14.59 -7.18 -1.75
C TYR A 104 15.34 -5.88 -2.12
N ARG A 105 14.92 -5.19 -3.17
CA ARG A 105 15.65 -4.05 -3.77
C ARG A 105 15.32 -2.70 -3.13
N TYR A 106 14.10 -2.55 -2.62
CA TYR A 106 13.49 -1.31 -2.17
C TYR A 106 12.91 -1.38 -0.75
N SER A 107 13.02 -2.53 -0.06
CA SER A 107 12.48 -2.75 1.31
C SER A 107 11.00 -2.40 1.48
N THR A 108 10.26 -2.44 0.36
CA THR A 108 8.87 -1.99 0.21
C THR A 108 7.89 -3.14 0.46
N ASN A 109 6.68 -2.81 0.95
CA ASN A 109 5.61 -3.79 1.15
C ASN A 109 5.00 -4.22 -0.21
N ALA A 110 4.88 -5.54 -0.41
CA ALA A 110 4.26 -6.14 -1.59
C ALA A 110 2.84 -5.61 -1.87
N ASP A 111 1.98 -5.51 -0.86
CA ASP A 111 0.59 -5.07 -1.05
C ASP A 111 0.50 -3.57 -1.40
N ALA A 112 1.41 -2.75 -0.84
CA ALA A 112 1.55 -1.34 -1.20
C ALA A 112 2.02 -1.17 -2.65
N PHE A 113 2.94 -2.02 -3.11
CA PHE A 113 3.34 -2.06 -4.52
C PHE A 113 2.19 -2.45 -5.45
N LEU A 114 1.38 -3.44 -5.08
CA LEU A 114 0.20 -3.81 -5.86
C LEU A 114 -0.83 -2.68 -5.95
N LEU A 115 -1.01 -1.88 -4.89
CA LEU A 115 -1.87 -0.70 -4.92
C LEU A 115 -1.35 0.38 -5.88
N ALA A 116 -0.05 0.69 -5.84
CA ALA A 116 0.56 1.65 -6.75
C ALA A 116 0.52 1.20 -8.22
N VAL A 117 0.63 -0.12 -8.48
CA VAL A 117 0.41 -0.70 -9.81
C VAL A 117 -1.04 -0.59 -10.26
N GLN A 118 -2.00 -0.76 -9.33
CA GLN A 118 -3.44 -0.66 -9.61
C GLN A 118 -3.88 0.77 -9.94
N ASP A 119 -3.30 1.80 -9.31
CA ASP A 119 -3.52 3.21 -9.64
C ASP A 119 -3.25 3.50 -11.13
N ILE A 120 -2.13 2.98 -11.66
CA ILE A 120 -1.75 3.11 -13.08
C ILE A 120 -2.62 2.23 -14.00
N ALA A 121 -3.20 1.14 -13.48
CA ALA A 121 -3.93 0.17 -14.28
C ALA A 121 -5.35 0.59 -14.67
N GLY A 122 -5.98 1.45 -13.87
CA GLY A 122 -7.37 1.83 -14.05
C GLY A 122 -8.34 0.65 -13.86
N ALA A 123 -9.58 0.82 -14.35
CA ALA A 123 -10.62 -0.19 -14.19
C ALA A 123 -10.33 -1.49 -14.96
N SER A 124 -10.72 -2.62 -14.37
CA SER A 124 -10.70 -3.92 -15.04
C SER A 124 -11.63 -3.93 -16.26
N SER A 125 -11.22 -4.62 -17.32
CA SER A 125 -12.04 -4.83 -18.52
C SER A 125 -12.95 -6.06 -18.43
N GLY A 126 -12.87 -6.82 -17.33
CA GLY A 126 -13.71 -8.01 -17.09
C GLY A 126 -13.19 -9.27 -17.78
N LEU A 127 -12.01 -9.21 -18.39
CA LEU A 127 -11.32 -10.31 -19.06
C LEU A 127 -10.05 -10.64 -18.30
N GLY A 128 -10.08 -11.70 -17.49
CA GLY A 128 -9.04 -12.01 -16.49
C GLY A 128 -7.60 -11.93 -17.03
N VAL A 129 -7.29 -12.66 -18.12
CA VAL A 129 -5.95 -12.65 -18.74
C VAL A 129 -5.56 -11.28 -19.33
N VAL A 130 -6.52 -10.49 -19.83
CA VAL A 130 -6.25 -9.14 -20.35
C VAL A 130 -5.93 -8.18 -19.21
N ASP A 131 -6.63 -8.30 -18.08
CA ASP A 131 -6.40 -7.48 -16.90
C ASP A 131 -5.10 -7.87 -16.17
N GLN A 132 -4.77 -9.18 -16.10
CA GLN A 132 -3.45 -9.67 -15.67
C GLN A 132 -2.31 -9.14 -16.58
N ALA A 133 -2.50 -9.13 -17.91
CA ALA A 133 -1.51 -8.59 -18.84
C ALA A 133 -1.30 -7.08 -18.67
N LYS A 134 -2.37 -6.29 -18.50
CA LYS A 134 -2.28 -4.86 -18.14
C LYS A 134 -1.52 -4.66 -16.83
N GLN A 135 -1.86 -5.44 -15.80
CA GLN A 135 -1.18 -5.39 -14.51
C GLN A 135 0.31 -5.64 -14.67
N ALA A 136 0.72 -6.67 -15.41
CA ALA A 136 2.13 -6.97 -15.68
C ALA A 136 2.86 -5.82 -16.40
N VAL A 137 2.22 -5.17 -17.38
CA VAL A 137 2.78 -3.97 -18.03
C VAL A 137 2.96 -2.82 -17.04
N ASN A 138 2.00 -2.60 -16.13
CA ASN A 138 2.08 -1.51 -15.15
C ASN A 138 3.07 -1.80 -14.01
N ILE A 139 3.26 -3.06 -13.63
CA ILE A 139 4.37 -3.51 -12.77
C ILE A 139 5.70 -3.03 -13.37
N VAL A 140 5.94 -3.24 -14.66
CA VAL A 140 7.17 -2.77 -15.34
C VAL A 140 7.29 -1.25 -15.29
N LYS A 141 6.20 -0.50 -15.48
CA LYS A 141 6.23 0.98 -15.37
C LYS A 141 6.57 1.47 -13.97
N VAL A 142 6.00 0.86 -12.91
CA VAL A 142 6.35 1.19 -11.51
C VAL A 142 7.81 0.88 -11.23
N LEU A 143 8.30 -0.30 -11.65
CA LEU A 143 9.72 -0.68 -11.51
C LEU A 143 10.64 0.33 -12.20
N GLN A 144 10.35 0.69 -13.45
CA GLN A 144 11.12 1.68 -14.19
C GLN A 144 11.09 3.07 -13.54
N ALA A 145 9.96 3.47 -12.94
CA ALA A 145 9.86 4.73 -12.21
C ALA A 145 10.71 4.70 -10.92
N LEU A 146 10.68 3.60 -10.17
CA LEU A 146 11.50 3.41 -8.97
C LEU A 146 13.00 3.36 -9.29
N ASP A 147 13.38 2.67 -10.37
CA ASP A 147 14.77 2.66 -10.87
C ASP A 147 15.21 4.07 -11.28
N GLN A 148 14.39 4.81 -12.05
CA GLN A 148 14.70 6.19 -12.45
C GLN A 148 14.80 7.15 -11.27
N ILE A 149 13.91 7.03 -10.28
CA ILE A 149 13.99 7.79 -9.01
C ILE A 149 15.32 7.48 -8.32
N ARG A 150 15.70 6.19 -8.22
CA ARG A 150 16.96 5.77 -7.58
C ARG A 150 18.19 6.31 -8.30
N GLU A 151 18.24 6.21 -9.63
CA GLU A 151 19.37 6.70 -10.43
C GLU A 151 19.51 8.22 -10.34
N LEU A 152 18.40 8.97 -10.39
CA LEU A 152 18.38 10.44 -10.25
C LEU A 152 19.03 10.95 -8.96
N LEU A 153 19.08 10.10 -7.94
CA LEU A 153 19.48 10.42 -6.58
C LEU A 153 20.84 9.88 -6.17
N LYS A 154 21.46 9.00 -6.98
CA LYS A 154 22.87 8.59 -6.77
C LYS A 154 23.84 9.77 -6.83
N ASP A 155 23.49 10.79 -7.64
CA ASP A 155 24.29 12.00 -7.82
C ASP A 155 24.04 13.05 -6.71
N SER A 156 23.04 12.84 -5.85
CA SER A 156 22.80 13.65 -4.65
C SER A 156 23.46 12.99 -3.43
N SER A 157 23.98 13.79 -2.49
CA SER A 157 24.53 13.31 -1.22
C SER A 157 23.48 12.74 -0.24
N ALA A 158 22.28 12.42 -0.74
CA ALA A 158 21.14 11.83 -0.04
C ALA A 158 21.03 10.30 -0.25
N ALA A 159 22.09 9.67 -0.78
CA ALA A 159 22.22 8.22 -0.88
C ALA A 159 22.52 7.56 0.48
N SER A 160 21.65 7.80 1.48
CA SER A 160 21.61 7.02 2.72
C SER A 160 20.75 5.77 2.54
N ASP A 161 21.00 4.73 3.35
CA ASP A 161 20.13 3.55 3.41
C ASP A 161 18.70 3.89 3.88
N THR A 162 18.51 5.07 4.49
CA THR A 162 17.21 5.60 4.92
C THR A 162 16.43 6.31 3.82
N PHE A 163 17.00 6.54 2.63
CA PHE A 163 16.40 7.42 1.59
C PHE A 163 14.89 7.18 1.34
N PHE A 164 14.46 5.94 1.16
CA PHE A 164 13.05 5.64 0.86
C PHE A 164 12.13 5.89 2.07
N ALA A 165 12.65 5.72 3.29
CA ALA A 165 11.95 6.15 4.50
C ALA A 165 11.89 7.68 4.57
N ASP A 166 12.99 8.38 4.28
CA ASP A 166 13.06 9.86 4.29
C ASP A 166 12.16 10.49 3.21
N LEU A 167 11.99 9.83 2.04
CA LEU A 167 11.01 10.20 1.02
C LEU A 167 9.57 9.92 1.48
N GLY A 168 9.31 8.78 2.12
CA GLY A 168 8.01 8.47 2.71
C GLY A 168 7.60 9.51 3.75
N THR A 169 8.52 9.83 4.68
CA THR A 169 8.45 10.93 5.66
C THR A 169 8.14 12.26 4.99
N TYR A 170 8.92 12.67 3.98
CA TYR A 170 8.71 13.92 3.25
C TYR A 170 7.33 14.00 2.57
N LEU A 171 6.95 12.97 1.80
CA LEU A 171 5.68 12.96 1.07
C LEU A 171 4.47 12.94 2.03
N THR A 172 4.61 12.27 3.17
CA THR A 172 3.58 12.23 4.20
C THR A 172 3.41 13.59 4.88
N LEU A 173 4.52 14.26 5.23
CA LEU A 173 4.49 15.60 5.81
C LEU A 173 3.99 16.65 4.81
N GLU A 174 4.46 16.64 3.56
CA GLU A 174 3.97 17.55 2.51
C GLU A 174 2.46 17.37 2.28
N ARG A 175 1.95 16.13 2.28
CA ARG A 175 0.50 15.88 2.16
C ARG A 175 -0.25 16.43 3.36
N ALA A 176 0.20 16.17 4.59
CA ALA A 176 -0.46 16.67 5.81
C ALA A 176 -0.52 18.21 5.85
N GLN A 177 0.57 18.89 5.46
CA GLN A 177 0.61 20.35 5.34
C GLN A 177 -0.39 20.89 4.29
N ARG A 178 -0.59 20.17 3.17
CA ARG A 178 -1.48 20.59 2.08
C ARG A 178 -2.96 20.31 2.34
N LEU A 179 -3.29 19.12 2.84
CA LEU A 179 -4.69 18.69 3.02
C LEU A 179 -5.26 19.15 4.36
N TYR A 180 -4.50 19.00 5.45
CA TYR A 180 -4.99 19.22 6.81
C TYR A 180 -4.56 20.58 7.38
N ALA A 181 -4.00 21.45 6.53
CA ALA A 181 -3.38 22.73 6.89
C ALA A 181 -2.33 22.63 8.03
N PHE A 182 -1.79 21.44 8.27
CA PHE A 182 -0.93 21.13 9.41
C PHE A 182 0.37 21.93 9.36
N ARG A 183 0.84 22.35 10.53
CA ARG A 183 2.12 23.08 10.71
C ARG A 183 2.82 22.52 11.94
N ALA A 184 3.92 21.80 11.72
CA ALA A 184 4.73 21.19 12.78
C ALA A 184 5.18 22.24 13.82
N GLU A 185 5.45 23.46 13.37
CA GLU A 185 5.90 24.58 14.18
C GLU A 185 4.85 25.02 15.22
N ARG A 186 3.54 24.86 14.93
CA ARG A 186 2.46 25.18 15.88
C ARG A 186 2.51 24.30 17.13
N TYR A 187 3.01 23.07 16.97
CA TYR A 187 3.06 22.05 18.03
C TYR A 187 4.48 21.88 18.61
N GLY A 188 5.46 22.65 18.13
CA GLY A 188 6.86 22.56 18.56
C GLY A 188 7.55 21.27 18.11
N LEU A 189 7.09 20.66 17.02
CA LEU A 189 7.61 19.40 16.50
C LEU A 189 8.70 19.64 15.45
N ASP A 190 9.69 18.74 15.41
CA ASP A 190 10.58 18.64 14.26
C ASP A 190 9.92 17.85 13.11
N ASP A 191 10.51 17.94 11.92
CA ASP A 191 9.97 17.28 10.71
C ASP A 191 9.81 15.76 10.88
N ALA A 192 10.63 15.13 11.73
CA ALA A 192 10.63 13.69 11.94
C ALA A 192 9.45 13.25 12.83
N ALA A 193 9.26 13.89 13.99
CA ALA A 193 8.11 13.66 14.86
C ALA A 193 6.80 14.05 14.18
N ALA A 194 6.79 15.17 13.44
CA ALA A 194 5.64 15.61 12.65
C ALA A 194 5.25 14.59 11.57
N ALA A 195 6.23 14.02 10.85
CA ALA A 195 6.00 12.98 9.87
C ALA A 195 5.64 11.62 10.49
N GLU A 196 6.15 11.27 11.67
CA GLU A 196 5.74 10.07 12.41
C GLU A 196 4.25 10.16 12.76
N ILE A 197 3.81 11.25 13.38
CA ILE A 197 2.40 11.47 13.74
C ILE A 197 1.52 11.47 12.49
N ALA A 198 1.98 12.09 11.39
CA ALA A 198 1.28 12.08 10.12
C ALA A 198 1.20 10.69 9.46
N ALA A 199 2.25 9.88 9.57
CA ALA A 199 2.27 8.51 9.06
C ALA A 199 1.38 7.57 9.86
N VAL A 200 1.25 7.80 11.18
CA VAL A 200 0.32 7.05 12.02
C VAL A 200 -1.13 7.49 11.76
N PHE A 201 -1.40 8.79 11.62
CA PHE A 201 -2.73 9.28 11.21
C PHE A 201 -3.16 8.65 9.88
N ALA A 202 -2.31 8.76 8.85
CA ALA A 202 -2.52 8.19 7.52
C ALA A 202 -2.58 6.66 7.45
N ARG A 203 -2.33 5.95 8.56
CA ARG A 203 -2.57 4.51 8.69
C ARG A 203 -4.00 4.21 9.16
N TYR A 204 -4.61 5.13 9.91
CA TYR A 204 -5.93 4.95 10.52
C TYR A 204 -7.05 5.70 9.76
N ASP A 205 -6.73 6.82 9.11
CA ASP A 205 -7.50 7.40 7.98
C ASP A 205 -7.45 6.40 6.82
N THR A 206 -8.42 5.47 6.77
CA THR A 206 -8.44 4.35 5.79
C THR A 206 -9.23 4.66 4.54
N ASN A 207 -10.17 5.60 4.63
CA ASN A 207 -10.91 6.15 3.49
C ASN A 207 -10.14 7.31 2.79
N ASP A 208 -9.04 7.79 3.39
CA ASP A 208 -8.16 8.85 2.87
C ASP A 208 -8.86 10.23 2.85
N ASP A 209 -9.90 10.43 3.67
CA ASP A 209 -10.76 11.62 3.69
C ASP A 209 -10.19 12.79 4.52
N GLY A 210 -9.21 12.50 5.38
CA GLY A 210 -8.52 13.48 6.20
C GLY A 210 -9.00 13.62 7.64
N PHE A 211 -9.91 12.76 8.06
CA PHE A 211 -10.41 12.64 9.42
C PHE A 211 -10.24 11.19 9.90
N ILE A 212 -10.49 10.93 11.19
CA ILE A 212 -10.63 9.56 11.70
C ILE A 212 -12.05 9.40 12.22
N SER A 213 -12.80 8.46 11.63
CA SER A 213 -14.17 8.16 12.07
C SER A 213 -14.19 7.35 13.39
N PRO A 214 -15.33 7.30 14.11
CA PRO A 214 -15.50 6.43 15.28
C PRO A 214 -15.27 4.93 14.98
N GLU A 215 -15.59 4.47 13.76
CA GLU A 215 -15.34 3.11 13.30
C GLU A 215 -13.84 2.84 13.07
N GLU A 216 -13.13 3.81 12.51
CA GLU A 216 -11.68 3.74 12.29
C GLU A 216 -10.91 3.81 13.61
N PHE A 217 -11.37 4.65 14.54
CA PHE A 217 -10.84 4.71 15.91
C PHE A 217 -11.11 3.41 16.69
N ARG A 218 -12.31 2.81 16.57
CA ARG A 218 -12.58 1.47 17.13
C ARG A 218 -11.60 0.43 16.59
N ARG A 219 -11.36 0.46 15.28
CA ARG A 219 -10.44 -0.47 14.61
C ARG A 219 -8.99 -0.24 15.06
N LEU A 220 -8.56 1.00 15.27
CA LEU A 220 -7.28 1.36 15.86
C LEU A 220 -7.11 0.68 17.24
N CYS A 221 -8.10 0.80 18.14
CA CYS A 221 -8.03 0.20 19.47
C CYS A 221 -7.84 -1.33 19.39
N ALA A 222 -8.67 -2.00 18.57
CA ALA A 222 -8.57 -3.44 18.35
C ALA A 222 -7.21 -3.87 17.74
N GLU A 223 -6.69 -3.15 16.75
CA GLU A 223 -5.37 -3.43 16.15
C GLU A 223 -4.19 -3.26 17.13
N ASN A 224 -4.39 -2.53 18.24
CA ASN A 224 -3.41 -2.33 19.30
C ASN A 224 -3.69 -3.20 20.55
N GLN A 225 -4.54 -4.23 20.42
CA GLN A 225 -4.94 -5.15 21.51
C GLN A 225 -5.62 -4.47 22.70
N VAL A 226 -6.20 -3.28 22.49
CA VAL A 226 -7.04 -2.59 23.47
C VAL A 226 -8.49 -2.89 23.14
N ASP A 227 -9.04 -3.92 23.79
CA ASP A 227 -10.42 -4.36 23.59
C ASP A 227 -11.36 -3.45 24.40
N LEU A 228 -11.81 -2.36 23.76
CA LEU A 228 -12.75 -1.39 24.34
C LEU A 228 -14.17 -1.74 23.94
N SER A 229 -15.10 -1.71 24.90
CA SER A 229 -16.53 -1.79 24.60
C SER A 229 -16.99 -0.61 23.74
N GLY A 230 -18.14 -0.75 23.08
CA GLY A 230 -18.62 0.31 22.19
C GLY A 230 -18.90 1.65 22.89
N GLU A 231 -19.24 1.62 24.18
CA GLU A 231 -19.45 2.80 25.01
C GLU A 231 -18.10 3.42 25.45
N GLU A 232 -17.08 2.61 25.74
CA GLU A 232 -15.73 3.10 26.05
C GLU A 232 -15.03 3.70 24.83
N VAL A 233 -15.24 3.13 23.64
CA VAL A 233 -14.76 3.74 22.38
C VAL A 233 -15.41 5.10 22.17
N GLN A 234 -16.74 5.21 22.33
CA GLN A 234 -17.44 6.47 22.14
C GLN A 234 -17.02 7.49 23.20
N ALA A 235 -16.94 7.12 24.47
CA ALA A 235 -16.50 8.00 25.54
C ALA A 235 -15.03 8.44 25.37
N ALA A 236 -14.16 7.57 24.84
CA ALA A 236 -12.80 7.95 24.47
C ALA A 236 -12.80 8.90 23.26
N PHE A 237 -13.65 8.68 22.25
CA PHE A 237 -13.77 9.55 21.08
C PHE A 237 -14.30 10.95 21.44
N ASP A 238 -15.37 11.03 22.24
CA ASP A 238 -16.00 12.25 22.76
C ASP A 238 -15.06 13.09 23.65
N LEU A 239 -13.96 12.51 24.14
CA LEU A 239 -12.90 13.21 24.89
C LEU A 239 -11.80 13.79 23.99
N LEU A 240 -11.75 13.39 22.73
CA LEU A 240 -10.76 13.82 21.74
C LEU A 240 -11.37 14.80 20.72
N ASP A 241 -12.62 14.53 20.31
CA ASP A 241 -13.47 15.39 19.49
C ASP A 241 -13.87 16.62 20.32
N THR A 242 -13.02 17.64 20.24
CA THR A 242 -13.07 18.86 21.03
C THR A 242 -14.03 19.87 20.41
N ASP A 243 -14.13 19.87 19.08
CA ASP A 243 -15.06 20.73 18.34
C ASP A 243 -16.48 20.14 18.19
N LYS A 244 -16.64 18.84 18.47
CA LYS A 244 -17.88 18.05 18.38
C LYS A 244 -18.40 17.91 16.95
N SER A 245 -17.48 17.80 15.99
CA SER A 245 -17.78 17.50 14.59
C SER A 245 -18.25 16.06 14.37
N GLY A 246 -17.98 15.14 15.31
CA GLY A 246 -18.23 13.70 15.17
C GLY A 246 -17.10 12.95 14.45
N THR A 247 -15.97 13.62 14.21
CA THR A 247 -14.82 13.16 13.43
C THR A 247 -13.54 13.73 14.03
N LEU A 248 -12.47 12.95 14.23
CA LEU A 248 -11.22 13.52 14.73
C LEU A 248 -10.43 14.17 13.59
N ASP A 249 -10.16 15.47 13.71
CA ASP A 249 -9.29 16.16 12.77
C ASP A 249 -7.80 15.90 13.05
N PHE A 250 -6.93 16.27 12.10
CA PHE A 250 -5.49 16.05 12.23
C PHE A 250 -4.86 16.81 13.42
N GLY A 251 -5.37 18.00 13.74
CA GLY A 251 -4.91 18.82 14.86
C GLY A 251 -5.28 18.20 16.21
N GLU A 252 -6.53 17.76 16.37
CA GLU A 252 -7.01 17.04 17.55
C GLU A 252 -6.21 15.74 17.77
N TRP A 253 -5.97 14.99 16.69
CA TRP A 253 -5.12 13.81 16.71
C TRP A 253 -3.68 14.12 17.18
N VAL A 254 -3.06 15.20 16.69
CA VAL A 254 -1.72 15.63 17.13
C VAL A 254 -1.72 15.98 18.61
N GLU A 255 -2.72 16.74 19.09
CA GLU A 255 -2.80 17.12 20.50
C GLU A 255 -2.96 15.89 21.41
N TRP A 256 -3.81 14.94 21.04
CA TRP A 256 -3.94 13.65 21.73
C TRP A 256 -2.63 12.86 21.75
N TRP A 257 -1.98 12.72 20.59
CA TRP A 257 -0.75 11.93 20.47
C TRP A 257 0.36 12.49 21.37
N LEU A 258 0.49 13.81 21.42
CA LEU A 258 1.45 14.51 22.28
C LEU A 258 1.08 14.42 23.76
N GLN A 259 -0.21 14.48 24.11
CA GLN A 259 -0.67 14.24 25.48
C GLN A 259 -0.34 12.82 25.93
N LYS A 260 -0.54 11.82 25.07
CA LYS A 260 -0.21 10.41 25.34
C LYS A 260 1.29 10.22 25.55
N GLN A 261 2.15 10.73 24.66
CA GLN A 261 3.61 10.66 24.83
C GLN A 261 4.08 11.38 26.10
N ARG A 262 3.53 12.55 26.42
CA ARG A 262 3.81 13.26 27.69
C ARG A 262 3.37 12.45 28.91
N GLY A 263 2.24 11.75 28.84
CA GLY A 263 1.75 10.86 29.90
C GLY A 263 2.69 9.68 30.19
N TYR A 264 3.24 9.06 29.15
CA TYR A 264 4.24 7.98 29.30
C TYR A 264 5.55 8.48 29.94
N ALA A 265 6.03 9.68 29.58
CA ALA A 265 7.28 10.24 30.12
C ALA A 265 7.30 10.39 31.66
N TRP A 266 6.13 10.53 32.30
CA TRP A 266 6.00 10.55 33.76
C TRP A 266 6.01 9.16 34.41
N GLN A 267 5.67 8.10 33.67
CA GLN A 267 5.70 6.73 34.19
C GLN A 267 7.11 6.13 34.16
N ASP A 268 7.94 6.52 33.17
CA ASP A 268 9.35 6.09 33.04
C ASP A 268 10.34 6.97 33.84
N GLY A 269 9.86 7.79 34.79
CA GLY A 269 10.71 8.49 35.78
C GLY A 269 11.38 9.78 35.27
N GLY A 270 10.91 10.38 34.19
CA GLY A 270 11.41 11.65 33.67
C GLY A 270 11.12 12.84 34.61
N LYS A 271 12.15 13.37 35.28
CA LYS A 271 12.03 14.57 36.13
C LYS A 271 11.77 15.81 35.25
N PRO A 272 10.82 16.70 35.59
CA PRO A 272 10.48 17.85 34.73
C PRO A 272 11.63 18.84 34.59
N PRO A 273 11.72 19.56 33.45
CA PRO A 273 12.65 20.67 33.31
C PRO A 273 12.32 21.75 34.34
N SER A 274 13.34 22.20 35.07
CA SER A 274 13.23 23.38 35.92
C SER A 274 13.00 24.62 35.06
N SER A 275 11.95 25.36 35.40
CA SER A 275 11.57 26.68 34.89
C SER A 275 12.70 27.69 34.89
#